data_AF-A0A934MWC3-F1
#
_entry.id   AF-A0A934MWC3-F1
#
_cell.length_a   1.000
_cell.length_b   1.000
_cell.length_c   1.000
_cell.angle_alpha   90.00
_cell.angle_beta   90.00
_cell.angle_gamma   90.00
#
_symmetry.space_group_name_H-M   'P 1'
#
loop_
_entity.id
_entity.type
_entity.pdbx_description
1 polymer ?
#
loop_
_entity_poly.entity_id
_entity_poly.type
_entity_poly.pdbx_seq_one_letter_code
_entity_poly.pdbx_strand_id
1 'polypeptide(L)'
;MATLVFRLKYVPDEEANDIRQLLMDNDIPFYETSAGRWQVSMAGLWVKDKEQAMKALELIRADQIVRAKDMRPVSFGQWVLGYLQHARQNPAEAFFTLLAIVLVLGASLYPFMVWL
;
A
#
# COMPACT_ATOMS: atom_id res chain seq x y z
N MET A 1 18.18 15.47 -16.15
CA MET A 1 17.01 15.65 -15.27
C MET A 1 16.95 14.44 -14.38
N ALA A 2 16.65 14.60 -13.10
CA ALA A 2 16.56 13.45 -12.21
C ALA A 2 15.32 12.60 -12.52
N THR A 3 15.48 11.30 -12.41
CA THR A 3 14.46 10.30 -12.72
C THR A 3 14.01 9.64 -11.44
N LEU A 4 12.69 9.57 -11.22
CA LEU A 4 12.10 8.81 -10.13
C LEU A 4 12.30 7.31 -10.40
N VAL A 5 13.01 6.63 -9.51
CA VAL A 5 13.28 5.18 -9.64
C VAL A 5 12.41 4.33 -8.72
N PHE A 6 11.93 4.91 -7.62
CA PHE A 6 11.07 4.21 -6.67
C PHE A 6 10.11 5.16 -5.95
N ARG A 7 8.86 4.74 -5.75
CA ARG A 7 7.83 5.52 -5.01
C ARG A 7 7.78 5.02 -3.58
N LEU A 8 7.77 5.94 -2.61
CA LEU A 8 7.73 5.59 -1.19
C LEU A 8 6.31 5.63 -0.60
N LYS A 9 5.30 5.98 -1.42
CA LYS A 9 3.92 6.06 -0.95
C LYS A 9 3.32 4.65 -0.82
N TYR A 10 2.78 4.34 0.36
CA TYR A 10 2.21 3.03 0.71
C TYR A 10 3.21 1.87 0.68
N VAL A 11 4.51 2.16 0.76
CA VAL A 11 5.56 1.15 0.89
C VAL A 11 5.92 1.02 2.37
N PRO A 12 6.00 -0.20 2.94
CA PRO A 12 6.50 -0.41 4.30
C PRO A 12 7.92 0.14 4.46
N ASP A 13 8.25 0.66 5.65
CA ASP A 13 9.57 1.25 5.92
C ASP A 13 10.72 0.26 5.71
N GLU A 14 10.47 -1.03 5.99
CA GLU A 14 11.42 -2.12 5.74
C GLU A 14 11.75 -2.24 4.24
N GLU A 15 10.74 -2.33 3.38
CA GLU A 15 10.94 -2.38 1.92
C GLU A 15 11.60 -1.11 1.38
N ALA A 16 11.21 0.06 1.90
CA ALA A 16 11.87 1.31 1.53
C ALA A 16 13.36 1.29 1.88
N ASN A 17 13.74 0.74 3.05
CA ASN A 17 15.13 0.58 3.45
C ASN A 17 15.88 -0.42 2.58
N ASP A 18 15.26 -1.54 2.22
CA ASP A 18 15.85 -2.53 1.31
C ASP A 18 16.19 -1.90 -0.04
N ILE A 19 15.29 -1.09 -0.60
CA ILE A 19 15.56 -0.40 -1.87
C ILE A 19 16.66 0.65 -1.71
N ARG A 20 16.74 1.36 -0.58
CA ARG A 20 17.88 2.28 -0.32
C ARG A 20 19.19 1.51 -0.28
N GLN A 21 19.25 0.39 0.43
CA GLN A 21 20.44 -0.47 0.50
C GLN A 21 20.81 -1.02 -0.87
N LEU A 22 19.84 -1.51 -1.65
CA LEU A 22 20.05 -1.99 -3.02
C LEU A 22 20.74 -0.93 -3.91
N LEU A 23 20.34 0.33 -3.78
CA LEU A 23 20.99 1.43 -4.53
C LEU A 23 22.39 1.74 -3.99
N MET A 24 22.58 1.73 -2.66
CA MET A 24 23.89 1.95 -2.03
C MET A 24 24.90 0.85 -2.41
N ASP A 25 24.50 -0.42 -2.35
CA ASP A 25 25.35 -1.58 -2.66
C ASP A 25 25.78 -1.63 -4.13
N ASN A 26 25.06 -0.92 -5.00
CA ASN A 26 25.35 -0.83 -6.43
C ASN A 26 26.04 0.49 -6.84
N ASP A 27 26.47 1.29 -5.86
CA ASP A 27 27.10 2.61 -6.02
C ASP A 27 26.24 3.58 -6.87
N ILE A 28 24.92 3.57 -6.67
CA ILE A 28 23.98 4.45 -7.37
C ILE A 28 23.62 5.63 -6.45
N PRO A 29 24.10 6.87 -6.70
CA PRO A 29 23.73 8.03 -5.92
C PRO A 29 22.27 8.39 -6.17
N PHE A 30 21.51 8.44 -5.08
CA PHE A 30 20.11 8.83 -5.09
C PHE A 30 19.85 9.95 -4.08
N TYR A 31 18.71 10.62 -4.23
CA TYR A 31 18.16 11.49 -3.22
C TYR A 31 16.69 11.15 -2.97
N GLU A 32 16.24 11.43 -1.75
CA GLU A 32 14.88 11.11 -1.31
C GLU A 32 14.04 12.38 -1.15
N THR A 33 12.79 12.29 -1.56
CA THR A 33 11.76 13.30 -1.28
C THR A 33 10.75 12.74 -0.28
N SER A 34 10.29 13.55 0.67
CA SER A 34 9.25 13.17 1.64
C SER A 34 7.89 13.75 1.25
N ALA A 35 6.80 13.13 1.72
CA ALA A 35 5.43 13.51 1.38
C ALA A 35 4.91 14.74 2.17
N GLY A 36 5.74 15.31 3.05
CA GLY A 36 5.34 16.37 3.98
C GLY A 36 4.23 15.94 4.95
N ARG A 37 3.83 16.83 5.86
CA ARG A 37 2.79 16.52 6.87
C ARG A 37 1.41 16.23 6.27
N TRP A 38 1.16 16.71 5.06
CA TRP A 38 -0.12 16.59 4.37
C TRP A 38 -0.16 15.46 3.34
N GLN A 39 0.93 14.72 3.15
CA GLN A 39 1.01 13.60 2.20
C GLN A 39 0.69 13.97 0.73
N VAL A 40 0.85 15.24 0.36
CA VAL A 40 0.51 15.78 -0.97
C VAL A 40 1.69 15.68 -1.94
N SER A 41 2.94 15.75 -1.46
CA SER A 41 4.11 15.64 -2.33
C SER A 41 4.44 14.20 -2.71
N MET A 42 5.11 14.04 -3.86
CA MET A 42 5.57 12.75 -4.34
C MET A 42 6.80 12.31 -3.56
N ALA A 43 6.60 11.45 -2.54
CA ALA A 43 7.69 10.80 -1.84
C ALA A 43 8.30 9.69 -2.70
N GLY A 44 9.62 9.70 -2.84
CA GLY A 44 10.31 8.79 -3.74
C GLY A 44 11.82 8.90 -3.69
N LEU A 45 12.46 7.91 -4.29
CA LEU A 45 13.90 7.87 -4.54
C LEU A 45 14.16 8.30 -5.98
N TRP A 46 15.11 9.21 -6.14
CA TRP A 46 15.41 9.86 -7.42
C TRP A 46 16.89 9.72 -7.75
N VAL A 47 17.19 9.37 -8.99
CA VAL A 47 18.57 9.25 -9.49
C VAL A 47 18.81 10.33 -10.53
N LYS A 48 19.91 11.09 -10.37
CA LYS A 48 20.21 12.24 -11.22
C LYS A 48 20.72 11.84 -12.61
N ASP A 49 21.57 10.82 -12.64
CA ASP A 49 22.17 10.32 -13.87
C ASP A 49 21.23 9.35 -14.59
N LYS A 50 21.15 9.46 -15.92
CA LYS A 50 20.17 8.70 -16.71
C LYS A 50 20.57 7.23 -16.85
N GLU A 51 21.84 6.93 -17.05
CA GLU A 51 22.32 5.55 -17.19
C GLU A 51 22.17 4.81 -15.86
N GLN A 52 22.53 5.47 -14.77
CA GLN A 52 22.35 4.90 -13.44
C GLN A 52 20.88 4.76 -13.05
N ALA A 53 20.00 5.67 -13.49
CA ALA A 53 18.56 5.52 -13.30
C ALA A 53 18.02 4.29 -14.04
N MET A 54 18.51 3.98 -15.24
CA MET A 54 18.11 2.75 -15.94
C MET A 54 18.61 1.50 -15.19
N LYS A 55 19.87 1.51 -14.72
CA LYS A 55 20.41 0.42 -13.89
C LYS A 55 19.59 0.22 -12.60
N ALA A 56 19.24 1.31 -11.91
CA ALA A 56 18.41 1.28 -10.71
C ALA A 56 17.04 0.66 -10.98
N LEU A 57 16.36 1.08 -12.05
CA LEU A 57 15.05 0.56 -12.42
C LEU A 57 15.10 -0.94 -12.73
N GLU A 58 16.16 -1.43 -13.36
CA GLU A 58 16.36 -2.85 -13.64
C GLU A 58 16.56 -3.66 -12.35
N LEU A 59 17.43 -3.19 -11.45
CA LEU A 59 17.68 -3.83 -10.14
C LEU A 59 16.42 -3.87 -9.28
N ILE A 60 15.72 -2.75 -9.17
CA ILE A 60 14.46 -2.64 -8.41
C ILE A 60 13.41 -3.58 -9.01
N ARG A 61 13.28 -3.62 -10.34
CA ARG A 61 12.34 -4.54 -10.99
C ARG A 61 12.67 -6.01 -10.65
N ALA A 62 13.94 -6.39 -10.65
CA ALA A 62 14.35 -7.74 -10.31
C ALA A 62 14.00 -8.09 -8.85
N ASP A 63 14.28 -7.19 -7.90
CA ASP A 63 13.89 -7.33 -6.49
C ASP A 63 12.36 -7.49 -6.34
N GLN A 64 11.58 -6.63 -6.98
CA GLN A 64 10.12 -6.65 -6.91
C GLN A 64 9.51 -7.92 -7.51
N ILE A 65 10.10 -8.47 -8.57
CA ILE A 65 9.68 -9.77 -9.14
C ILE A 65 9.90 -10.91 -8.14
N VAL A 66 10.99 -10.88 -7.38
CA VAL A 66 11.26 -11.87 -6.34
C VAL A 66 10.22 -11.75 -5.21
N ARG A 67 9.98 -10.53 -4.70
CA ARG A 67 8.97 -10.28 -3.65
C ARG A 67 7.57 -10.68 -4.08
N ALA A 68 7.20 -10.42 -5.33
CA ALA A 68 5.90 -10.79 -5.86
C ALA A 68 5.66 -12.32 -5.91
N LYS A 69 6.72 -13.13 -6.02
CA LYS A 69 6.59 -14.61 -5.98
C LYS A 69 6.26 -15.11 -4.58
N ASP A 70 6.78 -14.45 -3.56
CA ASP A 70 6.55 -14.82 -2.16
C ASP A 70 5.24 -14.24 -1.60
N MET A 71 4.65 -13.25 -2.28
CA MET A 71 3.31 -12.75 -2.01
C MET A 71 2.26 -13.82 -2.33
N ARG A 72 1.85 -14.54 -1.29
CA ARG A 72 0.67 -15.41 -1.38
C ARG A 72 -0.59 -14.55 -1.44
N PRO A 73 -1.48 -14.74 -2.43
CA PRO A 73 -2.76 -14.06 -2.41
C PRO A 73 -3.51 -14.43 -1.14
N VAL A 74 -4.03 -13.43 -0.43
CA VAL A 74 -4.83 -13.66 0.76
C VAL A 74 -6.09 -14.41 0.34
N SER A 75 -6.26 -15.62 0.86
CA SER A 75 -7.48 -16.40 0.62
C SER A 75 -8.68 -15.70 1.25
N PHE A 76 -9.86 -15.88 0.68
CA PHE A 76 -11.11 -15.38 1.27
C PHE A 76 -11.25 -15.80 2.74
N GLY A 77 -10.88 -17.04 3.08
CA GLY A 77 -10.91 -17.52 4.47
C GLY A 77 -9.95 -16.77 5.40
N GLN A 78 -8.75 -16.42 4.92
CA GLN A 78 -7.78 -15.63 5.67
C GLN A 78 -8.25 -14.19 5.85
N TRP A 79 -8.88 -13.61 4.82
CA TRP A 79 -9.49 -12.30 4.90
C TRP A 79 -10.62 -12.25 5.94
N VAL A 80 -11.53 -13.24 5.92
CA VAL A 80 -12.62 -13.36 6.90
C VAL A 80 -12.07 -13.51 8.32
N LEU A 81 -11.05 -14.36 8.52
CA LEU A 81 -10.40 -14.52 9.83
C LEU A 81 -9.73 -13.24 10.32
N GLY A 82 -9.06 -12.50 9.44
CA GLY A 82 -8.45 -11.21 9.76
C GLY A 82 -9.50 -10.17 10.17
N TYR A 83 -10.62 -10.11 9.45
CA TYR A 83 -11.74 -9.23 9.82
C TYR A 83 -12.36 -9.63 11.17
N LEU A 84 -12.61 -10.92 11.40
CA LEU A 84 -13.11 -11.44 12.68
C LEU A 84 -12.17 -11.11 13.85
N GLN A 85 -10.85 -11.22 13.63
CA GLN A 85 -9.85 -10.86 14.63
C GLN A 85 -9.88 -9.36 14.92
N HIS A 86 -9.96 -8.52 13.89
CA HIS A 86 -10.07 -7.07 14.03
C HIS A 86 -11.37 -6.67 14.76
N ALA A 87 -12.50 -7.25 14.39
CA ALA A 87 -13.79 -7.01 15.05
C ALA A 87 -13.80 -7.43 16.53
N ARG A 88 -13.06 -8.49 16.89
CA ARG A 88 -12.86 -8.88 18.30
C ARG A 88 -11.97 -7.91 19.07
N GLN A 89 -10.95 -7.35 18.42
CA GLN A 89 -10.07 -6.36 19.05
C GLN A 89 -10.77 -5.01 19.22
N ASN A 90 -11.66 -4.64 18.29
CA ASN A 90 -12.38 -3.38 18.28
C ASN A 90 -13.92 -3.59 18.23
N PRO A 91 -14.54 -4.08 19.32
CA PRO A 91 -15.96 -4.46 19.30
C PRO A 91 -16.91 -3.27 19.11
N ALA A 92 -16.55 -2.08 19.60
CA ALA A 92 -17.36 -0.87 19.43
C ALA A 92 -17.44 -0.43 17.97
N GLU A 93 -16.29 -0.39 17.28
CA GLU A 93 -16.23 -0.07 15.85
C GLU A 93 -17.06 -1.06 15.03
N ALA A 94 -16.87 -2.36 15.26
CA ALA A 94 -17.62 -3.41 14.58
C ALA A 94 -19.14 -3.26 14.77
N PHE A 95 -19.60 -2.94 15.98
CA PHE A 95 -21.02 -2.70 16.27
C PHE A 95 -21.57 -1.51 15.49
N PHE A 96 -20.89 -0.36 15.51
CA PHE A 96 -21.34 0.83 14.79
C PHE A 96 -21.32 0.63 13.26
N THR A 97 -20.32 -0.07 12.73
CA THR A 97 -20.29 -0.44 11.30
C THR A 97 -21.49 -1.31 10.94
N LEU A 98 -21.81 -2.32 11.75
CA LEU A 98 -22.96 -3.20 11.50
C LEU A 98 -24.28 -2.43 11.60
N LEU A 99 -24.43 -1.56 12.60
CA LEU A 99 -25.60 -0.69 12.74
C LEU A 99 -25.78 0.23 11.53
N ALA A 100 -24.70 0.84 11.03
CA ALA A 100 -24.74 1.68 9.84
C ALA A 100 -25.16 0.89 8.59
N ILE A 101 -24.62 -0.33 8.41
CA ILE A 101 -25.01 -1.22 7.30
C ILE A 101 -26.51 -1.54 7.38
N VAL A 102 -27.01 -1.93 8.55
CA VAL A 102 -28.44 -2.25 8.75
C VAL A 102 -29.32 -1.03 8.49
N LEU A 103 -28.92 0.16 8.93
CA LEU A 103 -29.66 1.39 8.66
C LEU A 103 -29.71 1.73 7.17
N VAL A 104 -28.59 1.62 6.47
CA VAL A 104 -28.52 1.91 5.02
C VAL A 104 -29.33 0.88 4.24
N LEU A 105 -29.17 -0.42 4.55
CA LEU A 105 -29.94 -1.49 3.90
C LEU A 105 -31.43 -1.34 4.22
N GLY A 106 -31.78 -1.08 5.48
CA GLY A 106 -33.14 -0.82 5.93
C GLY A 106 -33.77 0.33 5.16
N ALA A 107 -33.13 1.51 5.15
CA ALA A 107 -33.61 2.67 4.42
C ALA A 107 -33.72 2.43 2.91
N SER A 108 -32.79 1.66 2.34
CA SER A 108 -32.75 1.34 0.90
C SER A 108 -33.83 0.33 0.48
N LEU A 109 -34.11 -0.67 1.34
CA LEU A 109 -35.10 -1.73 1.08
C LEU A 109 -36.51 -1.34 1.54
N TYR A 110 -36.63 -0.40 2.50
CA TYR A 110 -37.90 0.10 3.03
C TYR A 110 -38.91 0.49 1.95
N PRO A 111 -38.58 1.31 0.92
CA PRO A 111 -39.55 1.69 -0.10
C PRO A 111 -40.05 0.49 -0.92
N PHE A 112 -39.25 -0.55 -1.10
CA PHE A 112 -39.65 -1.75 -1.85
C PHE A 112 -40.54 -2.68 -1.03
N MET A 113 -40.37 -2.73 0.30
CA MET A 113 -41.25 -3.50 1.18
C MET A 113 -42.61 -2.82 1.40
N VAL A 114 -42.64 -1.50 1.43
CA VAL A 114 -43.90 -0.73 1.63
C VAL A 114 -44.77 -0.70 0.36
N TRP A 115 -44.20 -1.03 -0.80
CA TRP A 115 -44.88 -0.99 -2.10
C TRP A 115 -45.41 -2.35 -2.59
N LEU A 116 -45.19 -3.43 -1.82
CA LEU A 116 -45.75 -4.78 -2.05
C LEU A 116 -46.99 -4.99 -1.18
#